data_AF-A0A927CSF4-F1
#
_entry.id   AF-A0A927CSF4-F1
#
_cell.length_a   1.000
_cell.length_b   1.000
_cell.length_c   1.000
_cell.angle_alpha   90.00
_cell.angle_beta   90.00
_cell.angle_gamma   90.00
#
_symmetry.space_group_name_H-M   'P 1'
#
loop_
_entity.id
_entity.type
_entity.pdbx_description
1 polymer ?
#
loop_
_entity_poly.entity_id
_entity_poly.type
_entity_poly.pdbx_seq_one_letter_code
_entity_poly.pdbx_strand_id
1 'polypeptide(L)'
;MSAKMKIRNVRTASKSTRRAGVSNSSCDCRKKQDPAVEGVQEAGKELSEIFRQLKNEEVAEKLVRAIRSRDAKTINCLLDCDCRVVNFFSTREFDCVRISCRFGRYNDVVITFDICVRRVRDEVGGVQNRNSCCWF
;
A
#
# COMPACT_ATOMS: atom_id res chain seq x y z
N MET A 1 -12.55 47.97 -73.66
CA MET A 1 -12.26 47.67 -72.24
C MET A 1 -11.00 48.47 -71.89
N SER A 2 -11.11 49.64 -71.24
CA SER A 2 -10.98 49.86 -69.77
C SER A 2 -9.77 49.14 -69.16
N ALA A 3 -8.83 49.74 -68.41
CA ALA A 3 -8.66 51.11 -67.93
C ALA A 3 -7.18 51.36 -67.54
N LYS A 4 -6.78 52.64 -67.54
CA LYS A 4 -5.53 53.20 -66.98
C LYS A 4 -5.63 53.36 -65.46
N MET A 5 -4.56 53.09 -64.70
CA MET A 5 -4.13 53.82 -63.47
C MET A 5 -2.81 53.24 -62.94
N LYS A 6 -1.64 53.91 -62.90
CA LYS A 6 -1.09 55.08 -62.16
C LYS A 6 -0.77 54.90 -60.66
N ILE A 7 0.55 54.75 -60.42
CA ILE A 7 1.45 55.38 -59.41
C ILE A 7 1.55 54.84 -57.96
N ARG A 8 2.83 54.51 -57.66
CA ARG A 8 3.64 54.48 -56.42
C ARG A 8 3.03 55.04 -55.12
N ASN A 9 3.34 54.38 -53.99
CA ASN A 9 3.60 55.08 -52.74
C ASN A 9 4.65 54.36 -51.86
N VAL A 10 5.55 55.17 -51.29
CA VAL A 10 6.62 54.82 -50.33
C VAL A 10 6.20 55.37 -48.97
N ARG A 11 6.72 54.76 -47.86
CA ARG A 11 6.81 55.21 -46.44
C ARG A 11 6.21 54.14 -45.49
N THR A 12 6.69 53.83 -44.29
CA THR A 12 7.69 54.43 -43.37
C THR A 12 7.99 53.41 -42.27
N ALA A 13 9.19 53.46 -41.69
CA ALA A 13 9.53 52.77 -40.45
C ALA A 13 8.75 53.33 -39.25
N SER A 14 8.35 52.45 -38.32
CA SER A 14 8.00 52.84 -36.95
C SER A 14 8.42 51.76 -35.95
N LYS A 15 9.40 52.11 -35.11
CA LYS A 15 9.77 51.39 -33.88
C LYS A 15 8.54 51.32 -32.96
N SER A 16 8.14 50.12 -32.54
CA SER A 16 7.25 49.95 -31.39
C SER A 16 8.02 49.30 -30.25
N THR A 17 8.44 50.13 -29.30
CA THR A 17 8.84 49.75 -27.96
C THR A 17 7.63 49.12 -27.25
N ARG A 18 7.68 47.82 -26.96
CA ARG A 18 6.76 47.19 -26.00
C ARG A 18 7.55 46.42 -24.95
N ARG A 19 7.69 47.13 -23.82
CA ARG A 19 7.81 46.72 -22.41
C ARG A 19 8.00 45.22 -22.17
N ALA A 20 9.05 44.91 -21.42
CA ALA A 20 9.28 43.63 -20.76
C ALA A 20 7.96 43.08 -20.21
N GLY A 21 7.55 41.92 -20.75
CA GLY A 21 6.49 41.14 -20.16
C GLY A 21 6.97 40.73 -18.77
N VAL A 22 6.35 41.29 -17.74
CA VAL A 22 6.33 40.67 -16.43
C VAL A 22 5.59 39.37 -16.64
N SER A 23 6.35 38.30 -16.89
CA SER A 23 5.84 36.95 -16.71
C SER A 23 5.46 36.87 -15.25
N ASN A 24 4.17 37.09 -14.98
CA ASN A 24 3.53 36.66 -13.76
C ASN A 24 3.58 35.13 -13.81
N SER A 25 4.76 34.57 -13.54
CA SER A 25 4.91 33.18 -13.16
C SER A 25 4.13 33.08 -11.86
N SER A 26 2.84 32.78 -11.96
CA SER A 26 2.14 32.11 -10.89
C SER A 26 2.94 30.83 -10.68
N CYS A 27 3.93 30.92 -9.81
CA CYS A 27 4.63 29.82 -9.21
C CYS A 27 3.58 29.10 -8.37
N ASP A 28 2.70 28.38 -9.08
CA ASP A 28 1.86 27.34 -8.52
C ASP A 28 2.82 26.18 -8.26
N CYS A 29 3.69 26.39 -7.27
CA CYS A 29 4.51 25.40 -6.60
C CYS A 29 3.54 24.49 -5.86
N ARG A 30 2.68 23.77 -6.61
CA ARG A 30 1.98 22.62 -6.10
C ARG A 30 3.09 21.73 -5.57
N LYS A 31 3.22 21.69 -4.24
CA LYS A 31 4.08 20.74 -3.56
C LYS A 31 3.71 19.40 -4.18
N LYS A 32 4.57 18.85 -5.04
CA LYS A 32 4.42 17.48 -5.54
C LYS A 32 4.50 16.64 -4.28
N GLN A 33 3.34 16.26 -3.75
CA GLN A 33 3.26 15.35 -2.64
C GLN A 33 3.85 14.04 -3.15
N ASP A 34 4.78 13.48 -2.37
CA ASP A 34 5.39 12.20 -2.70
C ASP A 34 4.26 11.16 -2.82
N PRO A 35 4.14 10.45 -3.96
CA PRO A 35 3.15 9.39 -4.13
C PRO A 35 3.19 8.35 -3.00
N ALA A 36 4.36 8.13 -2.40
CA ALA A 36 4.51 7.23 -1.26
C ALA A 36 3.66 7.65 -0.05
N VAL A 37 3.32 8.93 0.11
CA VAL A 37 2.42 9.38 1.18
C VAL A 37 1.02 8.82 0.97
N GLU A 38 0.50 8.88 -0.26
CA GLU A 38 -0.80 8.28 -0.59
C GLU A 38 -0.72 6.75 -0.43
N GLY A 39 0.37 6.13 -0.90
CA GLY A 39 0.59 4.68 -0.78
C GLY A 39 0.64 4.21 0.67
N VAL A 40 1.26 4.97 1.59
CA VAL A 40 1.29 4.63 3.03
C VAL A 40 -0.10 4.77 3.67
N GLN A 41 -0.87 5.78 3.26
CA GLN A 41 -2.24 5.94 3.76
C GLN A 41 -3.16 4.81 3.28
N GLU A 42 -3.03 4.41 2.01
CA GLU A 42 -3.73 3.25 1.44
C GLU A 42 -3.33 1.96 2.16
N ALA A 43 -2.03 1.73 2.36
CA ALA A 43 -1.51 0.60 3.12
C ALA A 43 -2.11 0.52 4.53
N GLY A 44 -2.18 1.65 5.23
CA GLY A 44 -2.79 1.70 6.56
C GLY A 44 -4.27 1.32 6.56
N LYS A 45 -5.03 1.73 5.53
CA LYS A 45 -6.44 1.39 5.38
C LYS A 45 -6.64 -0.10 5.10
N GLU A 46 -5.86 -0.66 4.18
CA GLU A 46 -5.97 -2.09 3.81
C GLU A 46 -5.50 -3.01 4.93
N LEU A 47 -4.37 -2.71 5.58
CA LEU A 47 -3.91 -3.48 6.75
C LEU A 47 -4.95 -3.45 7.87
N SER A 48 -5.59 -2.29 8.12
CA SER A 48 -6.66 -2.17 9.11
C SER A 48 -7.83 -3.12 8.80
N GLU A 49 -8.20 -3.25 7.52
CA GLU A 49 -9.26 -4.16 7.08
C GLU A 49 -8.86 -5.63 7.27
N ILE A 50 -7.63 -6.01 6.93
CA ILE A 50 -7.09 -7.36 7.20
C ILE A 50 -7.17 -7.66 8.70
N PHE A 51 -6.65 -6.77 9.56
CA PHE A 51 -6.69 -6.97 11.00
C PHE A 51 -8.12 -6.94 11.56
N ARG A 52 -9.05 -6.23 10.91
CA ARG A 52 -10.47 -6.27 11.26
C ARG A 52 -11.06 -7.66 11.02
N GLN A 53 -10.72 -8.33 9.92
CA GLN A 53 -11.17 -9.70 9.64
C GLN A 53 -10.61 -10.69 10.67
N LEU A 54 -9.35 -10.51 11.09
CA LEU A 54 -8.73 -11.35 12.13
C LEU A 54 -9.37 -11.20 13.52
N LYS A 55 -10.28 -10.24 13.75
CA LYS A 55 -11.10 -10.19 14.96
C LYS A 55 -12.19 -11.28 14.99
N ASN A 56 -12.54 -11.85 13.84
CA ASN A 56 -13.43 -13.00 13.77
C ASN A 56 -12.68 -14.25 14.23
N GLU A 57 -13.25 -14.94 15.21
CA GLU A 57 -12.65 -16.12 15.84
C GLU A 57 -12.34 -17.25 14.84
N GLU A 58 -13.26 -17.56 13.92
CA GLU A 58 -13.07 -18.61 12.91
C GLU A 58 -11.89 -18.28 11.97
N VAL A 59 -11.78 -17.00 11.59
CA VAL A 59 -10.68 -16.52 10.73
C VAL A 59 -9.35 -16.59 11.48
N ALA A 60 -9.32 -16.15 12.74
CA ALA A 60 -8.13 -16.22 13.58
C ALA A 60 -7.68 -17.66 13.80
N GLU A 61 -8.61 -18.58 14.07
CA GLU A 61 -8.33 -19.99 14.25
C GLU A 61 -7.75 -20.62 12.97
N LYS A 62 -8.35 -20.32 11.81
CA LYS A 62 -7.82 -20.73 10.50
C LYS A 62 -6.38 -20.23 10.28
N LEU A 63 -6.11 -18.95 10.59
CA LEU A 63 -4.78 -18.39 10.46
C LEU A 63 -3.78 -19.11 11.38
N VAL A 64 -4.14 -19.34 12.65
CA VAL A 64 -3.30 -20.06 13.62
C VAL A 64 -2.98 -21.47 13.14
N ARG A 65 -4.00 -22.22 12.68
CA ARG A 65 -3.81 -23.56 12.12
C ARG A 65 -2.88 -23.53 10.92
N ALA A 66 -3.07 -22.59 10.00
CA ALA A 66 -2.25 -22.44 8.80
C ALA A 66 -0.78 -22.09 9.12
N ILE A 67 -0.53 -21.24 10.12
CA ILE A 67 0.84 -20.95 10.58
C ILE A 67 1.51 -22.22 11.13
N ARG A 68 0.79 -22.97 11.98
CA ARG A 68 1.31 -24.22 12.58
C ARG A 68 1.56 -25.31 11.54
N SER A 69 0.73 -25.42 10.50
CA SER A 69 0.90 -26.39 9.41
C SER A 69 1.79 -25.89 8.27
N ARG A 70 2.27 -24.64 8.32
CA ARG A 70 3.03 -23.98 7.24
C ARG A 70 2.27 -23.93 5.91
N ASP A 71 0.96 -23.72 5.98
CA ASP A 71 0.08 -23.65 4.81
C ASP A 71 0.05 -22.22 4.22
N ALA A 72 0.99 -21.94 3.31
CA ALA A 72 1.04 -20.65 2.62
C ALA A 72 -0.21 -20.38 1.79
N LYS A 73 -0.87 -21.42 1.26
CA LYS A 73 -2.03 -21.26 0.40
C LYS A 73 -3.20 -20.74 1.22
N THR A 74 -3.48 -21.34 2.38
CA THR A 74 -4.52 -20.85 3.27
C THR A 74 -4.22 -19.43 3.74
N ILE A 75 -2.98 -19.12 4.13
CA ILE A 75 -2.63 -17.75 4.56
C ILE A 75 -2.84 -16.75 3.42
N ASN A 76 -2.37 -17.04 2.21
CA ASN A 76 -2.60 -16.16 1.05
C ASN A 76 -4.08 -16.04 0.67
N CYS A 77 -4.93 -17.03 0.95
CA CYS A 77 -6.38 -16.93 0.75
C CYS A 77 -7.10 -16.14 1.84
N LEU A 78 -6.53 -16.09 3.05
CA LEU A 78 -7.05 -15.29 4.17
C LEU A 78 -6.64 -13.82 4.07
N LEU A 79 -5.51 -13.56 3.41
CA LEU A 79 -5.00 -12.22 3.16
C LEU A 79 -5.44 -11.73 1.78
N ASP A 80 -5.35 -10.43 1.55
CA ASP A 80 -5.67 -9.83 0.26
C ASP A 80 -4.64 -10.20 -0.83
N CYS A 81 -4.98 -10.03 -2.10
CA CYS A 81 -4.21 -10.46 -3.26
C CYS A 81 -2.81 -9.84 -3.36
N ASP A 82 -2.60 -8.69 -2.74
CA ASP A 82 -1.32 -7.98 -2.74
C ASP A 82 -0.38 -8.40 -1.59
N CYS A 83 -0.84 -9.30 -0.72
CA CYS A 83 -0.05 -9.92 0.34
C CYS A 83 0.42 -11.31 -0.06
N ARG A 84 1.68 -11.63 0.28
CA ARG A 84 2.26 -12.96 0.06
C ARG A 84 3.06 -13.44 1.25
N VAL A 85 2.96 -14.74 1.55
CA VAL A 85 3.90 -15.42 2.44
C VAL A 85 5.29 -15.43 1.82
N VAL A 86 6.27 -14.92 2.56
CA VAL A 86 7.69 -14.93 2.18
C VAL A 86 8.39 -16.17 2.71
N ASN A 87 8.22 -16.45 4.01
CA ASN A 87 8.76 -17.65 4.63
C ASN A 87 7.98 -18.04 5.89
N PHE A 88 8.15 -19.30 6.27
CA PHE A 88 7.82 -19.79 7.60
C PHE A 88 9.11 -19.99 8.37
N PHE A 89 9.10 -19.63 9.64
CA PHE A 89 10.23 -19.85 10.53
C PHE A 89 9.71 -20.11 11.95
N SER A 90 10.53 -20.76 12.75
CA SER A 90 10.18 -21.03 14.14
C SER A 90 11.26 -20.48 15.05
N THR A 91 10.84 -19.91 16.16
CA THR A 91 11.73 -19.60 17.29
C THR A 91 11.59 -20.70 18.34
N ARG A 92 12.22 -20.53 19.51
CA ARG A 92 12.11 -21.51 20.60
C ARG A 92 10.67 -21.73 21.07
N GLU A 93 9.85 -20.68 21.01
CA GLU A 93 8.51 -20.67 21.65
C GLU A 93 7.39 -20.33 20.69
N PHE A 94 7.71 -19.94 19.45
CA PHE A 94 6.73 -19.45 18.49
C PHE A 94 6.92 -20.11 17.13
N ASP A 95 5.81 -20.35 16.45
CA ASP A 95 5.77 -20.59 15.01
C ASP A 95 5.34 -19.29 14.33
N CYS A 96 6.13 -18.85 13.36
CA CYS A 96 5.99 -17.55 12.73
C CYS A 96 5.87 -17.66 11.21
N VAL A 97 5.18 -16.69 10.63
CA VAL A 97 5.12 -16.46 9.19
C VAL A 97 5.53 -15.01 8.90
N ARG A 98 6.38 -14.81 7.90
CA ARG A 98 6.68 -13.48 7.36
C ARG A 98 5.80 -13.22 6.16
N ILE A 99 5.07 -12.11 6.20
CA ILE A 99 4.17 -11.68 5.14
C ILE A 99 4.73 -10.38 4.56
N SER A 100 4.72 -10.28 3.22
CA SER A 100 5.06 -9.06 2.49
C SER A 100 3.85 -8.63 1.69
N CYS A 101 3.40 -7.40 1.90
CA CYS A 101 2.31 -6.78 1.16
C CYS A 101 2.83 -5.56 0.39
N ARG A 102 2.25 -5.32 -0.79
CA ARG A 102 2.56 -4.17 -1.63
C ARG A 102 1.35 -3.27 -1.72
N PHE A 103 1.58 -1.96 -1.70
CA PHE A 103 0.52 -0.96 -1.68
C PHE A 103 0.88 0.23 -2.56
N GLY A 104 -0.14 1.03 -2.88
CA GLY A 104 -0.02 2.20 -3.74
C GLY A 104 -0.20 1.86 -5.22
N ARG A 105 -0.62 2.86 -6.00
CA ARG A 105 -0.94 2.73 -7.43
C ARG A 105 0.19 2.12 -8.27
N TYR A 106 1.44 2.23 -7.82
CA TYR A 106 2.60 1.71 -8.51
C TYR A 106 3.41 0.70 -7.69
N ASN A 107 2.83 0.12 -6.63
CA ASN A 107 3.54 -0.71 -5.65
C ASN A 107 4.73 0.02 -5.01
N ASP A 108 4.59 1.33 -4.83
CA ASP A 108 5.61 2.22 -4.29
C ASP A 108 5.86 2.02 -2.79
N VAL A 109 4.95 1.31 -2.10
CA VAL A 109 5.08 0.97 -0.68
C VAL A 109 5.10 -0.56 -0.51
N VAL A 110 6.08 -1.04 0.24
CA VAL A 110 6.18 -2.45 0.63
C VAL A 110 6.25 -2.53 2.15
N ILE A 111 5.32 -3.27 2.75
CA ILE A 111 5.32 -3.55 4.19
C ILE A 111 5.59 -5.03 4.39
N THR A 112 6.51 -5.33 5.30
CA THR A 112 6.80 -6.71 5.72
C THR A 112 6.58 -6.80 7.22
N PHE A 113 5.82 -7.79 7.65
CA PHE A 113 5.55 -8.04 9.06
C PHE A 113 5.52 -9.54 9.35
N ASP A 114 5.76 -9.88 10.61
CA ASP A 114 5.76 -11.25 11.09
C ASP A 114 4.55 -11.47 12.00
N ILE A 115 3.84 -12.58 11.81
CA ILE A 115 2.83 -13.06 12.77
C ILE A 115 3.39 -14.30 13.44
N CYS A 116 3.49 -14.26 14.76
CA CYS A 116 4.04 -15.33 15.58
C CYS A 116 2.99 -15.86 16.54
N VAL A 117 2.77 -17.18 16.51
CA VAL A 117 1.85 -17.88 17.39
C VAL A 117 2.65 -18.70 18.39
N ARG A 118 2.36 -18.52 19.67
CA ARG A 118 3.02 -19.28 20.73
C ARG A 118 2.66 -20.76 20.63
N ARG A 119 3.66 -21.62 20.80
CA ARG A 119 3.47 -23.07 20.93
C ARG A 119 2.82 -23.37 22.26
N VAL A 120 1.79 -24.20 22.25
CA VAL A 120 1.28 -24.80 23.48
C VAL A 120 2.30 -25.84 23.90
N ARG A 121 2.92 -25.64 25.07
CA ARG A 121 3.64 -26.72 25.74
C ARG A 121 2.57 -27.48 26.49
N ASP A 122 2.30 -28.72 26.09
CA ASP A 122 1.56 -29.62 26.95
C ASP A 122 2.40 -29.78 28.22
N GLU A 123 1.96 -29.19 29.33
CA GLU A 123 2.55 -29.45 30.64
C GLU A 123 2.24 -30.92 30.99
N VAL A 124 3.08 -31.82 30.50
CA VAL A 124 3.10 -33.22 30.93
C VAL A 124 3.62 -33.23 32.36
N GLY A 125 2.72 -33.09 33.34
CA GLY A 125 3.10 -33.17 34.75
C GLY A 125 2.11 -32.60 35.77
N GLY A 126 0.82 -32.95 35.70
CA GLY A 126 -0.13 -32.59 36.76
C GLY A 126 -1.46 -33.32 36.61
N VAL A 127 -1.70 -34.30 37.48
CA VAL A 127 -2.93 -35.10 37.53
C VAL A 127 -4.15 -34.22 37.86
N GLN A 128 -5.18 -34.35 37.00
CA GLN A 128 -6.62 -34.08 37.17
C GLN A 128 -7.08 -32.78 37.86
N ASN A 129 -7.82 -31.97 37.09
CA ASN A 129 -9.18 -31.65 37.53
C ASN A 129 -10.16 -31.67 36.35
N ARG A 130 -11.22 -32.47 36.49
CA ARG A 130 -12.34 -32.55 35.55
C ARG A 130 -13.14 -31.26 35.68
N ASN A 131 -13.08 -30.40 34.67
CA ASN A 131 -14.06 -29.33 34.31
C ASN A 131 -13.35 -28.10 33.75
N SER A 132 -12.70 -28.23 32.60
CA SER A 132 -12.42 -27.05 31.78
C SER A 132 -12.60 -27.42 30.31
N CYS A 133 -13.86 -27.50 29.91
CA CYS A 133 -14.24 -27.31 28.52
C CYS A 133 -13.99 -25.84 28.17
N CYS A 134 -12.77 -25.50 27.76
CA CYS A 134 -12.48 -24.28 27.02
C CYS A 134 -11.49 -24.62 25.91
N TRP A 135 -11.93 -25.48 25.01
CA TRP A 135 -11.43 -25.56 23.64
C TRP A 135 -12.49 -24.93 22.76
N PHE A 136 -12.27 -23.69 22.36
CA PHE A 136 -12.85 -23.10 21.15
C PHE A 136 -11.73 -22.25 20.54
#